data_AF-A0A6P1KMF6-F1
#
_entry.id   AF-A0A6P1KMF6-F1
#
_cell.length_a   1.000
_cell.length_b   1.000
_cell.length_c   1.000
_cell.angle_alpha   90.00
_cell.angle_beta   90.00
_cell.angle_gamma   90.00
#
_symmetry.space_group_name_H-M   'P 1'
#
loop_
_entity.id
_entity.type
_entity.pdbx_description
1 polymer ?
#
loop_
_entity_poly.entity_id
_entity_poly.type
_entity_poly.pdbx_seq_one_letter_code
_entity_poly.pdbx_strand_id
1 'polypeptide(L)' 'MNDQQLTPKQQKVVDEFESARPGLGAIAERNIRNNDKTGWAEIIADTPEDELVAREGSSTNSFMYPRIGG' A
#
# COMPACT_ATOMS: atom_id res chain seq x y z
N MET A 1 -8.69 -10.29 -20.10
CA MET A 1 -8.59 -9.19 -19.10
C MET A 1 -9.43 -9.67 -17.93
N ASN A 2 -8.83 -9.89 -16.75
CA ASN A 2 -9.58 -10.38 -15.60
C ASN A 2 -10.38 -9.21 -15.02
N ASP A 3 -11.65 -9.10 -15.41
CA ASP A 3 -12.69 -8.27 -14.80
C ASP A 3 -13.08 -8.82 -13.41
N GLN A 4 -12.09 -9.10 -12.57
CA GLN A 4 -12.33 -9.45 -11.18
C GLN A 4 -12.73 -8.16 -10.46
N GLN A 5 -14.01 -8.07 -10.12
CA GLN A 5 -14.54 -7.04 -9.26
C GLN A 5 -13.75 -7.08 -7.93
N LEU A 6 -13.23 -5.92 -7.52
CA LEU A 6 -12.48 -5.80 -6.26
C LEU A 6 -13.36 -6.26 -5.10
N THR A 7 -12.77 -7.04 -4.19
CA THR A 7 -13.47 -7.43 -2.96
C THR A 7 -13.63 -6.21 -2.03
N PRO A 8 -14.57 -6.24 -1.07
CA PRO A 8 -14.73 -5.13 -0.11
C PRO A 8 -13.43 -4.76 0.62
N LYS A 9 -12.61 -5.75 0.99
CA LYS A 9 -11.29 -5.51 1.59
C LYS A 9 -10.34 -4.77 0.64
N GLN A 10 -10.28 -5.19 -0.62
CA GLN A 10 -9.42 -4.57 -1.62
C GLN A 10 -9.84 -3.14 -1.93
N GLN A 11 -11.16 -2.90 -1.99
CA GLN A 11 -11.70 -1.56 -2.17
C GLN A 11 -11.34 -0.65 -0.98
N LYS A 12 -11.44 -1.17 0.26
CA LYS A 12 -11.01 -0.43 1.45
C LYS A 12 -9.54 0.00 1.37
N VAL A 13 -8.65 -0.88 0.89
CA VAL A 13 -7.23 -0.53 0.67
C VAL A 13 -7.09 0.58 -0.36
N VAL A 14 -7.84 0.55 -1.46
CA VAL A 14 -7.82 1.63 -2.46
C VAL A 14 -8.23 2.97 -1.83
N ASP A 15 -9.32 2.98 -1.07
CA ASP A 15 -9.84 4.18 -0.42
C ASP A 15 -8.89 4.71 0.66
N GLU A 16 -8.25 3.82 1.41
CA GLU A 16 -7.29 4.17 2.47
C GLU A 16 -6.03 4.82 1.88
N PHE A 17 -5.50 4.25 0.78
CA PHE A 17 -4.34 4.82 0.08
C PHE A 17 -4.68 6.13 -0.63
N GLU A 18 -5.87 6.24 -1.24
CA GLU A 18 -6.35 7.50 -1.82
C GLU A 18 -6.50 8.60 -0.76
N SER A 19 -7.04 8.25 0.41
CA SER A 19 -7.20 9.17 1.54
C SER A 19 -5.86 9.57 2.15
N ALA A 20 -4.90 8.65 2.23
CA ALA A 20 -3.56 8.94 2.72
C ALA A 20 -2.80 9.87 1.79
N ARG A 21 -2.89 9.64 0.48
CA ARG A 21 -2.33 10.55 -0.53
C ARG A 21 -3.12 10.46 -1.83
N PRO A 22 -3.70 11.57 -2.29
CA PRO A 22 -4.43 11.61 -3.56
C PRO A 22 -3.59 11.06 -4.72
N GLY A 23 -4.16 10.10 -5.47
CA GLY A 23 -3.50 9.40 -6.57
C GLY A 23 -2.82 8.08 -6.22
N LEU A 24 -2.61 7.76 -4.93
CA LEU A 24 -2.11 6.43 -4.54
C LEU A 24 -3.20 5.34 -4.63
N GLY A 25 -4.48 5.69 -4.53
CA GLY A 25 -5.57 4.71 -4.66
C GLY A 25 -5.61 4.06 -6.04
N ALA A 26 -5.42 4.85 -7.10
CA ALA A 26 -5.31 4.33 -8.47
C ALA A 26 -4.11 3.37 -8.65
N ILE A 27 -3.01 3.61 -7.94
CA ILE A 27 -1.84 2.72 -7.95
C ILE A 27 -2.13 1.43 -7.17
N ALA A 28 -2.77 1.55 -6.00
CA ALA A 28 -3.21 0.42 -5.20
C ALA A 28 -4.17 -0.47 -6.01
N GLU A 29 -5.18 0.11 -6.65
CA GLU A 29 -6.11 -0.62 -7.52
C GLU A 29 -5.34 -1.38 -8.62
N ARG A 30 -4.42 -0.70 -9.31
CA ARG A 30 -3.62 -1.32 -10.37
C ARG A 30 -2.77 -2.48 -9.85
N ASN A 31 -2.17 -2.34 -8.67
CA ASN A 31 -1.36 -3.40 -8.07
C ASN A 31 -2.23 -4.60 -7.66
N ILE A 32 -3.43 -4.36 -7.13
CA ILE A 32 -4.38 -5.42 -6.77
C ILE A 32 -4.86 -6.16 -8.02
N ARG A 33 -5.22 -5.45 -9.09
CA ARG A 33 -5.64 -6.07 -10.37
C ARG A 33 -4.50 -6.82 -11.06
N ASN A 34 -3.25 -6.38 -10.86
CA ASN A 34 -2.06 -7.04 -11.40
C ASN A 34 -1.45 -8.02 -10.39
N ASN A 35 -2.28 -8.74 -9.63
CA ASN A 35 -1.84 -9.63 -8.56
C ASN A 35 -0.81 -10.67 -9.02
N ASP A 36 -0.94 -11.18 -10.24
CA ASP A 36 0.00 -12.13 -10.86
C ASP A 36 1.47 -11.67 -10.78
N LYS A 37 1.71 -10.35 -10.72
CA LYS A 37 3.05 -9.75 -10.65
C LYS A 37 3.38 -9.12 -9.32
N THR A 38 2.39 -8.78 -8.51
CA THR A 38 2.57 -7.98 -7.28
C THR A 38 2.29 -8.77 -6.01
N GLY A 39 1.43 -9.79 -6.05
CA GLY A 39 0.95 -10.53 -4.89
C GLY A 39 0.03 -9.74 -3.95
N TRP A 40 -0.40 -8.52 -4.31
CA TRP A 40 -1.17 -7.64 -3.42
C TRP A 40 -2.53 -8.22 -3.02
N ALA A 41 -3.27 -8.84 -3.94
CA ALA A 41 -4.57 -9.44 -3.63
C ALA A 41 -4.44 -10.58 -2.61
N GLU A 42 -3.38 -11.38 -2.70
CA GLU A 42 -3.10 -12.46 -1.74
C GLU A 42 -2.69 -11.92 -0.38
N ILE A 43 -1.79 -10.91 -0.36
CA ILE A 43 -1.39 -10.23 0.87
C ILE A 43 -2.60 -9.60 1.56
N ILE A 44 -3.47 -8.90 0.84
CA ILE A 44 -4.67 -8.25 1.39
C ILE A 44 -5.69 -9.30 1.89
N ALA A 45 -5.76 -10.47 1.25
CA ALA A 45 -6.62 -11.55 1.70
C ALA A 45 -6.14 -12.12 3.05
N ASP A 46 -4.83 -12.34 3.18
CA ASP A 46 -4.19 -12.87 4.39
C ASP A 46 -4.10 -11.84 5.53
N THR A 47 -3.99 -10.56 5.18
CA THR A 47 -3.89 -9.46 6.15
C THR A 47 -5.24 -9.19 6.84
N PRO A 48 -5.28 -9.08 8.18
CA PRO A 48 -6.48 -8.70 8.92
C PRO A 48 -6.89 -7.25 8.62
N GLU A 49 -8.20 -6.96 8.63
CA GLU A 49 -8.73 -5.65 8.20
C GLU A 49 -8.29 -4.47 9.09
N ASP A 50 -7.94 -4.74 10.34
CA ASP A 50 -7.38 -3.76 11.29
C ASP A 50 -5.94 -3.34 10.96
N GLU A 51 -5.23 -4.13 10.13
CA GLU A 51 -3.88 -3.84 9.66
C GLU A 51 -3.87 -3.21 8.26
N LEU A 52 -4.99 -3.28 7.53
CA LEU A 52 -5.18 -2.63 6.21
C LEU A 52 -5.40 -1.12 6.32
N VAL A 53 -4.70 -0.46 7.24
CA VAL A 53 -4.76 0.98 7.47
C VAL A 53 -3.46 1.59 6.95
N ALA A 54 -3.55 2.66 6.16
CA ALA A 54 -2.40 3.43 5.72
C ALA A 54 -1.78 4.18 6.91
N ARG A 55 -1.06 3.46 7.76
CA ARG A 55 -0.28 4.04 8.84
C ARG A 55 0.92 4.72 8.19
N GLU A 56 1.05 6.03 8.39
CA GLU A 56 2.31 6.73 8.13
C GLU A 56 3.36 6.13 9.06
N GLY A 57 4.01 5.06 8.61
CA GLY A 57 5.25 4.59 9.19
C GLY A 57 6.24 5.73 9.03
N SER A 58 6.45 6.50 10.09
CA SER A 58 7.53 7.46 10.17
C SER A 58 8.83 6.68 9.98
N SER A 59 9.26 6.58 8.72
CA SER A 59 10.61 6.20 8.38
C SER A 59 11.47 7.35 8.88
N THR A 60 11.82 7.28 10.16
CA THR A 60 12.86 8.11 10.74
C THR A 60 14.16 7.63 10.10
N ASN A 61 14.43 8.07 8.87
CA ASN A 61 15.71 7.94 8.20
C ASN A 61 16.69 8.88 8.91
N SER A 62 17.00 8.58 10.17
CA SER A 62 18.17 9.10 10.87
C SER A 62 19.41 8.36 10.36
N PHE A 63 19.69 8.44 9.07
CA PHE A 63 21.05 8.24 8.57
C PHE A 63 21.81 9.52 8.89
N MET A 64 22.18 9.69 10.17
CA MET A 64 23.14 10.68 10.59
C MET A 64 24.48 10.31 9.96
N TYR A 65 24.87 11.00 8.88
CA TYR A 65 26.25 10.92 8.38
C TYR A 65 27.16 11.57 9.44
N PRO A 66 28.17 10.87 9.99
CA PRO A 66 29.20 11.54 10.77
C PRO A 66 29.92 12.53 9.84
N ARG A 67 29.79 13.81 10.15
CA ARG A 67 30.52 14.89 9.48
C ARG A 67 32.00 14.75 9.86
N ILE A 68 32.77 14.03 9.05
CA ILE A 68 34.24 14.02 9.16
C ILE A 68 34.75 15.32 8.54
N GLY A 69 35.33 16.19 9.37
CA GLY A 69 35.93 17.46 8.97
C GLY A 69 36.26 18.30 10.20
N GLY A 70 37.34 17.94 10.87
CA GLY A 70 38.09 18.80 11.79
C GLY A 70 39.28 19.42 11.08
#